data_AF-A0A7K3IVB5-F1
#
_entry.id   AF-A0A7K3IVB5-F1
#
_cell.length_a   1.000
_cell.length_b   1.000
_cell.length_c   1.000
_cell.angle_alpha   90.00
_cell.angle_beta   90.00
_cell.angle_gamma   90.00
#
_symmetry.space_group_name_H-M   'P 1'
#
loop_
_entity.id
_entity.type
_entity.pdbx_description
1 polymer ?
#
loop_
_entity_poly.entity_id
_entity_poly.type
_entity_poly.pdbx_seq_one_letter_code
_entity_poly.pdbx_strand_id
1 'polypeptide(L)'
;MKRNEIDRFHEEILKAIWGYLGDKLNIPASDLSRNNVSQVLRERGIPDETIQGLTELLDSCEFARYAPSASGTEAAHIYEKASAFIRTIENSTGGGR
;
A
#
# COMPACT_ATOMS: atom_id res chain seq x y z
N MET A 1 -19.01 -8.99 -9.80
CA MET A 1 -17.88 -9.59 -9.05
C MET A 1 -18.46 -10.38 -7.90
N LYS A 2 -18.08 -11.64 -7.73
CA LYS A 2 -18.48 -12.46 -6.58
C LYS A 2 -17.63 -12.04 -5.37
N ARG A 3 -18.20 -12.04 -4.16
CA ARG A 3 -17.53 -11.59 -2.91
C ARG A 3 -16.11 -12.16 -2.75
N ASN A 4 -15.93 -13.44 -3.05
CA ASN A 4 -14.63 -14.14 -2.98
C ASN A 4 -13.55 -13.60 -3.94
N GLU A 5 -13.92 -12.95 -5.04
CA GLU A 5 -12.97 -12.36 -5.97
C GLU A 5 -12.45 -11.01 -5.46
N ILE A 6 -13.31 -10.26 -4.76
CA ILE A 6 -12.97 -8.96 -4.18
C ILE A 6 -12.06 -9.16 -2.97
N ASP A 7 -12.40 -10.06 -2.04
CA ASP A 7 -11.53 -10.40 -0.90
C ASP A 7 -10.12 -10.82 -1.35
N ARG A 8 -10.04 -11.73 -2.33
CA ARG A 8 -8.76 -12.16 -2.88
C ARG A 8 -8.00 -11.02 -3.54
N PHE A 9 -8.69 -10.12 -4.23
CA PHE A 9 -8.05 -8.96 -4.83
C PHE A 9 -7.40 -8.05 -3.78
N HIS A 10 -8.11 -7.70 -2.70
CA HIS A 10 -7.53 -6.86 -1.64
C HIS A 10 -6.36 -7.55 -0.94
N GLU A 11 -6.45 -8.87 -0.73
CA GLU A 11 -5.36 -9.65 -0.14
C GLU A 11 -4.11 -9.62 -1.01
N GLU A 12 -4.25 -9.83 -2.32
CA GLU A 12 -3.12 -9.81 -3.24
C GLU A 12 -2.52 -8.40 -3.40
N ILE A 13 -3.35 -7.35 -3.40
CA ILE A 13 -2.86 -5.96 -3.41
C ILE A 13 -2.07 -5.65 -2.14
N LEU A 14 -2.58 -6.03 -0.95
CA LEU A 14 -1.86 -5.86 0.31
C LEU A 14 -0.53 -6.60 0.29
N LYS A 15 -0.51 -7.86 -0.13
CA LYS A 15 0.73 -8.64 -0.25
C LYS A 15 1.73 -7.99 -1.20
N ALA A 16 1.27 -7.50 -2.35
CA ALA A 16 2.13 -6.83 -3.33
C ALA A 16 2.76 -5.55 -2.77
N ILE A 17 1.96 -4.71 -2.10
CA ILE A 17 2.43 -3.47 -1.45
C ILE A 17 3.46 -3.79 -0.37
N TRP A 18 3.16 -4.73 0.52
CA TRP A 18 4.07 -5.13 1.59
C TRP A 18 5.36 -5.75 1.06
N GLY A 19 5.27 -6.62 0.06
CA GLY A 19 6.43 -7.21 -0.60
C GLY A 19 7.33 -6.15 -1.24
N TYR A 20 6.73 -5.21 -1.98
CA TYR A 20 7.46 -4.10 -2.57
C TYR A 20 8.13 -3.22 -1.51
N LEU A 21 7.42 -2.84 -0.44
CA LEU A 21 7.97 -2.00 0.62
C LEU A 21 9.07 -2.71 1.40
N GLY A 22 8.91 -3.99 1.72
CA GLY A 22 9.93 -4.80 2.38
C GLY A 22 11.22 -4.86 1.57
N ASP A 23 11.11 -5.11 0.26
CA ASP A 23 12.26 -5.13 -0.66
C ASP A 23 12.89 -3.73 -0.82
N LYS A 24 12.09 -2.73 -1.19
CA LYS A 24 12.56 -1.36 -1.47
C LYS A 24 13.19 -0.68 -0.25
N LEU A 25 12.63 -0.93 0.94
CA LEU A 25 13.10 -0.37 2.19
C LEU A 25 14.13 -1.25 2.88
N ASN A 26 14.36 -2.47 2.37
CA ASN A 26 15.21 -3.49 2.96
C ASN A 26 14.80 -3.81 4.42
N ILE A 27 13.48 -3.93 4.65
CA ILE A 27 12.89 -4.24 5.96
C ILE A 27 12.55 -5.74 6.00
N PRO A 28 13.05 -6.50 6.98
CA PRO A 28 12.72 -7.91 7.12
C PRO A 28 11.23 -8.08 7.48
N ALA A 29 10.62 -9.19 7.05
CA ALA A 29 9.20 -9.46 7.28
C ALA A 29 8.79 -9.41 8.76
N SER A 30 9.71 -9.72 9.69
CA SER A 30 9.50 -9.62 11.14
C SER A 30 9.27 -8.20 11.64
N ASP A 31 9.85 -7.21 10.96
CA ASP A 31 9.76 -5.78 11.31
C ASP A 31 8.85 -5.00 10.36
N LEU A 32 8.24 -5.70 9.39
CA LEU A 32 7.38 -5.09 8.39
C LEU A 32 6.02 -4.74 9.00
N SER A 33 5.94 -3.51 9.52
CA SER A 33 4.74 -2.95 10.13
C SER A 33 4.47 -1.56 9.58
N ARG A 34 3.21 -1.11 9.66
CA ARG A 34 2.79 0.23 9.23
C ARG A 34 3.62 1.32 9.89
N ASN A 35 3.89 1.19 11.20
CA ASN A 35 4.68 2.16 11.93
C ASN A 35 6.14 2.20 11.43
N ASN A 36 6.79 1.03 11.34
CA ASN A 36 8.17 0.95 10.91
C ASN A 36 8.36 1.46 9.47
N VAL A 37 7.49 1.06 8.54
CA VAL A 37 7.52 1.56 7.15
C VAL A 37 7.35 3.07 7.10
N SER A 38 6.35 3.62 7.79
CA SER A 38 6.13 5.07 7.83
C SER A 38 7.32 5.83 8.40
N GLN A 39 7.97 5.28 9.44
CA GLN A 39 9.17 5.87 10.02
C GLN A 39 10.32 5.86 9.02
N VAL A 40 10.62 4.71 8.40
CA VAL A 40 11.71 4.58 7.42
C VAL A 40 11.47 5.47 6.19
N LEU A 41 10.23 5.57 5.70
CA LEU A 41 9.89 6.48 4.60
C LEU A 41 10.16 7.94 5.00
N ARG A 42 9.77 8.35 6.21
CA ARG A 42 10.03 9.71 6.71
C ARG A 42 11.53 9.98 6.85
N GLU A 43 12.30 9.01 7.35
CA GLU A 43 13.76 9.09 7.45
C GLU A 43 14.44 9.21 6.08
N ARG A 44 13.85 8.60 5.03
CA ARG A 44 14.30 8.75 3.64
C ARG A 44 13.84 10.05 2.98
N GLY A 45 13.22 10.97 3.72
CA GLY A 45 12.76 12.27 3.22
C GLY A 45 11.49 12.21 2.37
N ILE A 46 10.73 11.11 2.45
CA ILE A 46 9.42 11.03 1.80
C ILE A 46 8.45 11.96 2.53
N PRO A 47 7.68 12.81 1.81
CA PRO A 47 6.77 13.75 2.44
C PRO A 47 5.65 13.05 3.21
N ASP A 48 5.20 13.67 4.30
CA ASP A 48 4.17 13.10 5.17
C ASP A 48 2.84 12.85 4.42
N GLU A 49 2.51 13.68 3.43
CA GLU A 49 1.34 13.49 2.55
C GLU A 49 1.37 12.15 1.81
N THR A 50 2.56 11.71 1.37
CA THR A 50 2.74 10.44 0.66
C THR A 50 2.62 9.26 1.61
N ILE A 51 3.16 9.41 2.83
CA ILE A 51 3.08 8.40 3.90
C ILE A 51 1.63 8.27 4.39
N GLN A 52 0.90 9.37 4.47
CA GLN A 52 -0.52 9.36 4.80
C GLN A 52 -1.33 8.64 3.72
N GLY A 53 -1.02 8.86 2.43
CA GLY A 53 -1.62 8.11 1.33
C GLY A 53 -1.42 6.58 1.43
N LEU A 54 -0.24 6.12 1.87
CA LEU A 54 -0.02 4.70 2.18
C LEU A 54 -0.94 4.22 3.31
N THR A 55 -1.04 5.00 4.38
CA THR A 55 -1.85 4.65 5.55
C THR A 55 -3.32 4.50 5.17
N GLU A 56 -3.86 5.46 4.41
CA GLU A 56 -5.24 5.41 3.90
C GLU A 56 -5.47 4.22 2.97
N LEU A 57 -4.49 3.85 2.15
CA LEU A 57 -4.59 2.69 1.27
C LEU A 57 -4.69 1.39 2.08
N LEU A 58 -3.86 1.24 3.12
CA LEU A 58 -3.91 0.09 4.02
C LEU A 58 -5.26 0.03 4.75
N ASP A 59 -5.73 1.15 5.30
CA ASP A 59 -7.04 1.25 5.96
C ASP A 59 -8.19 0.93 5.00
N SER A 60 -8.12 1.35 3.74
CA SER A 60 -9.14 1.05 2.73
C SER A 60 -9.22 -0.45 2.42
N CYS A 61 -8.07 -1.13 2.33
CA CYS A 61 -8.02 -2.58 2.13
C CYS A 61 -8.54 -3.34 3.36
N GLU A 62 -8.23 -2.88 4.57
CA GLU A 62 -8.74 -3.47 5.80
C GLU A 62 -10.26 -3.26 5.91
N PHE A 63 -10.75 -2.05 5.63
CA PHE A 63 -12.17 -1.73 5.67
C PHE A 63 -12.98 -2.55 4.66
N ALA A 64 -12.50 -2.68 3.42
CA ALA A 64 -13.17 -3.49 2.40
C ALA A 64 -13.31 -4.97 2.79
N ARG A 65 -12.37 -5.49 3.60
CA ARG A 65 -12.44 -6.85 4.15
C ARG A 65 -13.59 -7.02 5.17
N TYR A 66 -13.95 -5.96 5.89
CA TYR A 66 -15.00 -5.98 6.90
C TYR A 66 -16.34 -5.39 6.43
N ALA A 67 -16.34 -4.60 5.36
CA ALA A 67 -17.50 -3.95 4.78
C ALA A 67 -18.00 -4.71 3.53
N PRO A 68 -18.99 -5.62 3.66
CA PRO A 68 -19.46 -6.47 2.56
C PRO A 68 -20.14 -5.74 1.38
N SER A 69 -20.22 -4.41 1.44
CA SER A 69 -20.78 -3.52 0.41
C SER A 69 -19.73 -3.04 -0.61
N ALA A 70 -18.45 -3.37 -0.40
CA ALA A 70 -17.35 -2.99 -1.29
C ALA A 70 -17.67 -3.44 -2.72
N SER A 71 -17.92 -2.46 -3.57
CA SER A 71 -18.32 -2.66 -4.97
C SER A 71 -17.08 -2.75 -5.87
N GLY A 72 -17.22 -3.24 -7.11
CA GLY A 72 -16.10 -3.30 -8.06
C GLY A 72 -15.41 -1.94 -8.30
N THR A 73 -16.14 -0.84 -8.12
CA THR A 73 -15.61 0.53 -8.15
C THR A 73 -14.57 0.80 -7.05
N GLU A 74 -14.76 0.23 -5.86
CA GLU A 74 -13.85 0.41 -4.72
C GLU A 74 -12.54 -0.35 -4.93
N ALA A 75 -12.63 -1.58 -5.46
CA ALA A 75 -11.47 -2.35 -5.86
C ALA A 75 -10.63 -1.63 -6.93
N ALA A 76 -11.28 -1.04 -7.94
CA ALA A 76 -10.59 -0.24 -8.96
C ALA A 76 -9.89 0.99 -8.35
N HIS A 77 -10.55 1.70 -7.43
CA HIS A 77 -9.96 2.86 -6.77
C HIS A 77 -8.73 2.50 -5.92
N ILE A 78 -8.77 1.38 -5.20
CA ILE A 78 -7.64 0.89 -4.41
C ILE A 78 -6.44 0.54 -5.31
N TYR A 79 -6.69 -0.07 -6.45
CA TYR A 79 -5.63 -0.35 -7.42
C TYR A 79 -4.96 0.90 -7.95
N GLU A 80 -5.75 1.92 -8.32
CA GLU A 80 -5.22 3.20 -8.77
C GLU A 80 -4.38 3.88 -7.67
N LYS A 81 -4.87 3.88 -6.43
CA LYS A 81 -4.12 4.42 -5.28
C LYS A 81 -2.81 3.67 -5.05
N ALA A 82 -2.84 2.34 -5.09
CA ALA A 82 -1.63 1.51 -4.92
C ALA A 82 -0.60 1.78 -6.01
N SER A 83 -1.05 1.83 -7.26
CA SER A 83 -0.20 2.10 -8.42
C SER A 83 0.41 3.50 -8.36
N ALA A 84 -0.39 4.50 -7.99
CA ALA A 84 0.07 5.87 -7.79
C ALA A 84 1.09 5.96 -6.66
N PHE A 85 0.86 5.29 -5.53
CA PHE A 85 1.79 5.25 -4.41
C PHE A 85 3.14 4.67 -4.80
N ILE A 86 3.16 3.49 -5.45
CA ILE A 86 4.40 2.86 -5.93
C ILE A 86 5.15 3.83 -6.86
N ARG A 87 4.47 4.45 -7.83
CA ARG A 87 5.06 5.44 -8.73
C ARG A 87 5.67 6.62 -7.97
N THR A 88 4.99 7.16 -6.97
CA THR A 88 5.51 8.25 -6.14
C THR A 88 6.79 7.84 -5.43
N ILE A 89 6.80 6.67 -4.77
CA ILE A 89 8.00 6.16 -4.10
C ILE A 89 9.14 5.94 -5.10
N GLU A 90 8.88 5.36 -6.26
CA GLU A 90 9.88 5.17 -7.31
C GLU A 90 10.45 6.50 -7.80
N ASN A 91 9.63 7.54 -7.98
CA ASN A 91 10.11 8.85 -8.44
C ASN A 91 10.91 9.58 -7.34
N SER A 92 10.49 9.44 -6.08
CA SER A 92 11.19 10.06 -4.94
C SER A 92 12.50 9.35 -4.57
N THR A 93 12.59 8.03 -4.83
CA THR A 93 13.80 7.24 -4.56
C THR A 93 14.68 7.02 -5.80
N GLY A 94 14.17 7.34 -7.00
CA GLY A 94 14.81 7.14 -8.30
C GLY A 94 15.80 8.22 -8.75
N GLY A 95 16.17 9.15 -7.87
CA GLY A 95 17.23 10.14 -8.12
C GLY A 95 18.66 9.60 -8.04
N GLY A 96 18.84 8.28 -7.89
CA GLY A 96 20.15 7.64 -7.79
C GLY A 96 20.35 6.53 -8.82
N ARG A 97 20.67 6.91 -10.05
CA ARG A 97 21.51 6.09 -10.94
C ARG A 97 22.66 6.95 -11.42
#